data_AF-A0A5B9MBV2-F1
#
_entry.id   AF-A0A5B9MBV2-F1
#
_cell.length_a   1.000
_cell.length_b   1.000
_cell.length_c   1.000
_cell.angle_alpha   90.00
_cell.angle_beta   90.00
_cell.angle_gamma   90.00
#
_symmetry.space_group_name_H-M   'P 1'
#
loop_
_entity.id
_entity.type
_entity.pdbx_description
1 polymer ?
#
loop_
_entity_poly.entity_id
_entity_poly.type
_entity_poly.pdbx_seq_one_letter_code
_entity_poly.pdbx_strand_id
1 'polypeptide(L)'
;MPDPILYARAILAALIASAVIVAALVWPRRSSTPAWINTASGIAIGIGLIAGLWVGSVHVSVPPATALDRLLLLILPAVLLVEWAAALPRVATGFVWLLRISLVLLVPRVLLHGSVYVNNPDEWTVWQSAITIGVCWTLLSICWGGLLTLARRSPGISIPVSLCLSLQAAAATVMMAGYLKGGEAAMPIVAALLGTAIVVWAVRGRRRGPVDERPLLLPPVLIGVGVIGLFGILFIGHFFGRVTDGRAVTIGVAPVLVWVAELRPLKQQRPWIVGAIRLALVSIPLLVTLALAKRDYDRDLAPLVVMTSVDVLTESALGSP
;
A
#
# COMPACT_ATOMS: atom_id res chain seq x y z
N MET A 1 12.18 0.59 20.74
CA MET A 1 10.96 0.57 19.91
C MET A 1 10.53 2.01 19.66
N PRO A 2 10.18 2.37 18.42
CA PRO A 2 9.59 3.68 18.11
C PRO A 2 8.32 3.94 18.93
N ASP A 3 8.11 5.20 19.30
CA ASP A 3 7.03 5.63 20.19
C ASP A 3 5.65 5.39 19.53
N PRO A 4 4.76 4.57 20.12
CA PRO A 4 3.42 4.34 19.59
C PRO A 4 2.61 5.63 19.41
N ILE A 5 2.89 6.66 20.21
CA ILE A 5 2.24 7.97 20.08
C ILE A 5 2.71 8.67 18.80
N LEU A 6 4.01 8.59 18.47
CA LEU A 6 4.55 9.16 17.23
C LEU A 6 3.94 8.49 16.00
N TYR A 7 3.77 7.17 16.02
CA TYR A 7 3.07 6.43 14.98
C TYR A 7 1.63 6.91 14.78
N ALA A 8 0.88 7.00 15.88
CA ALA A 8 -0.50 7.46 15.83
C ALA A 8 -0.59 8.88 15.27
N ARG A 9 0.35 9.77 15.65
CA ARG A 9 0.44 11.14 15.12
C ARG A 9 0.75 11.16 13.63
N ALA A 10 1.71 10.35 13.16
CA ALA A 10 2.07 10.26 11.75
C ALA A 10 0.91 9.75 10.87
N ILE A 11 0.22 8.70 11.33
CA ILE A 11 -1.00 8.16 10.70
C ILE A 11 -2.09 9.24 10.64
N LEU A 12 -2.38 9.89 11.76
CA LEU A 12 -3.42 10.90 11.84
C LEU A 12 -3.10 12.10 10.95
N ALA A 13 -1.85 12.56 10.94
CA ALA A 13 -1.39 13.65 10.08
C ALA A 13 -1.60 13.34 8.60
N ALA A 14 -1.19 12.15 8.15
CA ALA A 14 -1.38 11.72 6.76
C ALA A 14 -2.86 11.61 6.36
N LEU A 15 -3.68 11.03 7.24
CA LEU A 15 -5.13 10.89 7.03
C LEU A 15 -5.81 12.25 6.93
N ILE A 16 -5.56 13.16 7.89
CA ILE A 16 -6.19 14.48 7.92
C ILE A 16 -5.71 15.32 6.75
N ALA A 17 -4.39 15.38 6.50
CA ALA A 17 -3.85 16.21 5.42
C ALA A 17 -4.40 15.77 4.06
N SER A 18 -4.40 14.47 3.75
CA SER A 18 -4.98 13.97 2.49
C SER A 18 -6.49 14.25 2.38
N ALA A 19 -7.25 14.01 3.46
CA ALA A 19 -8.69 14.25 3.50
C ALA A 19 -9.03 15.74 3.28
N VAL A 20 -8.32 16.64 3.97
CA VAL A 20 -8.52 18.10 3.85
C VAL A 20 -8.18 18.59 2.45
N ILE A 21 -7.04 18.16 1.89
CA ILE A 21 -6.61 18.60 0.55
C ILE A 21 -7.61 18.14 -0.51
N VAL A 22 -8.03 16.86 -0.51
CA VAL A 22 -8.99 16.40 -1.53
C VAL A 22 -10.37 17.05 -1.33
N ALA A 23 -10.80 17.28 -0.09
CA ALA A 23 -12.02 18.04 0.19
C ALA A 23 -11.92 19.46 -0.38
N ALA A 24 -10.84 20.18 -0.09
CA ALA A 24 -10.63 21.54 -0.56
C ALA A 24 -10.60 21.64 -2.11
N LEU A 25 -10.01 20.66 -2.79
CA LEU A 25 -9.90 20.65 -4.25
C LEU A 25 -11.17 20.21 -4.98
N VAL A 26 -11.98 19.32 -4.38
CA VAL A 26 -13.15 18.71 -5.04
C VAL A 26 -14.46 19.37 -4.61
N TRP A 27 -14.58 19.79 -3.35
CA TRP A 27 -15.81 20.34 -2.78
C TRP A 27 -16.35 21.57 -3.53
N PRO A 28 -15.52 22.61 -3.83
CA PRO A 28 -16.03 23.85 -4.43
C PRO A 28 -16.55 23.68 -5.87
N ARG A 29 -16.08 22.64 -6.58
CA ARG A 29 -16.41 22.43 -7.98
C ARG A 29 -17.69 21.63 -8.14
N ARG A 30 -18.78 22.29 -8.56
CA ARG A 30 -20.08 21.65 -8.83
C ARG A 30 -19.99 20.53 -9.86
N SER A 31 -19.22 20.71 -10.94
CA SER A 31 -18.99 19.72 -12.03
C SER A 31 -17.51 19.31 -12.11
N SER A 32 -17.10 18.36 -11.26
CA SER A 32 -15.73 17.83 -11.33
C SER A 32 -15.60 16.74 -12.38
N THR A 33 -14.72 16.91 -13.36
CA THR A 33 -14.40 15.86 -14.34
C THR A 33 -13.69 14.68 -13.66
N PRO A 34 -13.80 13.45 -14.18
CA PRO A 34 -13.07 12.30 -13.64
C PRO A 34 -11.55 12.52 -13.58
N ALA A 35 -11.01 13.20 -14.60
CA ALA A 35 -9.61 13.60 -14.67
C ALA A 35 -9.21 14.49 -13.48
N TRP A 36 -10.01 15.53 -13.19
CA TRP A 36 -9.75 16.43 -12.06
C TRP A 36 -9.75 15.68 -10.72
N ILE A 37 -10.75 14.81 -10.50
CA ILE A 37 -10.84 14.04 -9.24
C ILE A 37 -9.61 13.12 -9.10
N ASN A 38 -9.14 12.51 -10.20
CA ASN A 38 -7.94 11.69 -10.17
C ASN A 38 -6.69 12.51 -9.83
N THR A 39 -6.49 13.65 -10.47
CA THR A 39 -5.36 14.56 -10.17
C THR A 39 -5.43 15.07 -8.73
N ALA A 40 -6.59 15.54 -8.27
CA ALA A 40 -6.77 16.01 -6.89
C ALA A 40 -6.50 14.90 -5.86
N SER A 41 -6.91 13.66 -6.17
CA SER A 41 -6.62 12.50 -5.32
C SER A 41 -5.12 12.20 -5.28
N GLY A 42 -4.42 12.27 -6.41
CA GLY A 42 -2.97 12.07 -6.47
C GLY A 42 -2.20 13.11 -5.65
N ILE A 43 -2.58 14.39 -5.77
CA ILE A 43 -1.99 15.49 -4.98
C ILE A 43 -2.25 15.26 -3.49
N ALA A 44 -3.49 14.92 -3.11
CA ALA A 44 -3.86 14.67 -1.73
C ALA A 44 -3.08 13.50 -1.10
N ILE A 45 -2.90 12.40 -1.83
CA ILE A 45 -2.12 11.25 -1.38
C ILE A 45 -0.65 11.65 -1.18
N GLY A 46 -0.06 12.37 -2.15
CA GLY A 46 1.34 12.82 -2.07
C GLY A 46 1.57 13.75 -0.88
N ILE A 47 0.73 14.78 -0.71
CA ILE A 47 0.83 15.72 0.42
C ILE A 47 0.60 15.00 1.75
N GLY A 48 -0.41 14.13 1.84
CA GLY A 48 -0.69 13.34 3.04
C GLY A 48 0.49 12.44 3.42
N LEU A 49 1.10 11.76 2.44
CA LEU A 49 2.29 10.95 2.68
C LEU A 49 3.45 11.77 3.21
N ILE A 50 3.76 12.92 2.59
CA ILE A 50 4.83 13.82 3.04
C ILE A 50 4.57 14.28 4.48
N ALA A 51 3.34 14.72 4.79
CA ALA A 51 2.97 15.15 6.13
C ALA A 51 3.15 14.03 7.17
N GLY A 52 2.73 12.80 6.86
CA GLY A 52 2.89 11.65 7.75
C GLY A 52 4.35 11.25 7.96
N LEU A 53 5.15 11.20 6.89
CA LEU A 53 6.58 10.89 7.00
C LEU A 53 7.34 11.96 7.79
N TRP A 54 6.97 13.23 7.61
CA TRP A 54 7.56 14.35 8.34
C TRP A 54 7.22 14.28 9.85
N VAL A 55 5.95 14.06 10.20
CA VAL A 55 5.53 13.91 11.61
C VAL A 55 6.13 12.65 12.24
N GLY A 56 6.27 11.56 11.48
CA GLY A 56 6.90 10.33 11.93
C GLY A 56 8.42 10.42 12.04
N SER A 57 9.04 11.55 11.67
CA SER A 57 10.49 11.71 11.63
C SER A 57 11.19 10.61 10.82
N VAL A 58 10.52 10.10 9.77
CA VAL A 58 11.09 9.09 8.89
C VAL A 58 12.10 9.77 7.98
N HIS A 59 13.38 9.57 8.27
CA HIS A 59 14.47 10.15 7.51
C HIS A 59 14.65 9.36 6.21
N VAL A 60 14.47 10.04 5.08
CA VAL A 60 14.67 9.48 3.75
C VAL A 60 15.99 10.02 3.21
N SER A 61 16.92 9.13 2.86
CA SER A 61 18.25 9.53 2.40
C SER A 61 18.24 10.01 0.95
N VAL A 62 19.00 11.08 0.66
CA VAL A 62 19.26 11.58 -0.69
C VAL A 62 20.79 11.60 -0.88
N PRO A 63 21.36 10.75 -1.76
CA PRO A 63 20.71 9.82 -2.67
C PRO A 63 20.05 8.61 -1.97
N PRO A 64 19.07 7.93 -2.62
CA PRO A 64 18.33 6.82 -2.01
C PRO A 64 19.22 5.59 -1.81
N ALA A 65 19.63 5.36 -0.57
CA ALA A 65 20.53 4.27 -0.21
C ALA A 65 19.79 2.94 0.00
N THR A 66 18.62 2.99 0.62
CA THR A 66 17.84 1.79 0.97
C THR A 66 16.73 1.50 -0.03
N ALA A 67 16.23 0.26 -0.05
CA ALA A 67 15.06 -0.09 -0.86
C ALA A 67 13.81 0.72 -0.49
N LEU A 68 13.67 1.06 0.81
CA LEU A 68 12.60 1.93 1.29
C LEU A 68 12.73 3.35 0.72
N ASP A 69 13.93 3.93 0.72
CA ASP A 69 14.16 5.26 0.13
C ASP A 69 13.78 5.28 -1.34
N ARG A 70 14.11 4.22 -2.09
CA ARG A 70 13.76 4.10 -3.52
C ARG A 70 12.26 3.93 -3.73
N LEU A 71 11.57 3.19 -2.85
CA LEU A 71 10.12 3.11 -2.89
C LEU A 71 9.49 4.50 -2.73
N LEU A 72 9.91 5.25 -1.72
CA LEU A 72 9.33 6.54 -1.35
C LEU A 72 9.73 7.67 -2.31
N LEU A 73 11.00 7.76 -2.73
CA LEU A 73 11.51 8.86 -3.55
C LEU A 73 11.39 8.64 -5.05
N LEU A 74 11.41 7.38 -5.53
CA LEU A 74 11.43 7.10 -6.97
C LEU A 74 10.12 6.48 -7.42
N ILE A 75 9.73 5.36 -6.80
CA ILE A 75 8.63 4.54 -7.29
C ILE A 75 7.27 5.20 -7.04
N LEU A 76 6.96 5.64 -5.82
CA LEU A 76 5.66 6.26 -5.53
C LEU A 76 5.43 7.56 -6.33
N PRO A 77 6.40 8.47 -6.48
CA PRO A 77 6.26 9.61 -7.37
C PRO A 77 6.06 9.21 -8.83
N ALA A 78 6.77 8.18 -9.32
CA ALA A 78 6.56 7.66 -10.67
C ALA A 78 5.13 7.12 -10.87
N VAL A 79 4.55 6.42 -9.90
CA VAL A 79 3.14 5.97 -9.95
C VAL A 79 2.20 7.17 -10.06
N LEU A 80 2.40 8.20 -9.22
CA LEU A 80 1.58 9.41 -9.26
C LEU A 80 1.66 10.11 -10.62
N LEU A 81 2.85 10.20 -11.22
CA LEU A 81 3.05 10.79 -12.54
C LEU A 81 2.37 9.96 -13.65
N VAL A 82 2.50 8.63 -13.61
CA VAL A 82 1.84 7.73 -14.58
C VAL A 82 0.32 7.84 -14.47
N GLU A 83 -0.23 7.87 -13.26
CA GLU A 83 -1.67 8.00 -13.04
C GLU A 83 -2.18 9.42 -13.34
N TRP A 84 -1.34 10.44 -13.22
CA TRP A 84 -1.66 11.79 -13.69
C TRP A 84 -1.68 11.85 -15.22
N ALA A 85 -0.68 11.28 -15.90
CA ALA A 85 -0.69 11.16 -17.36
C ALA A 85 -1.92 10.38 -17.85
N ALA A 86 -2.33 9.34 -17.12
CA ALA A 86 -3.55 8.57 -17.39
C ALA A 86 -4.85 9.39 -17.28
N ALA A 87 -4.85 10.48 -16.52
CA ALA A 87 -6.00 11.36 -16.38
C ALA A 87 -6.12 12.38 -17.53
N LEU A 88 -5.08 12.57 -18.33
CA LEU A 88 -5.10 13.54 -19.42
C LEU A 88 -5.89 12.98 -20.61
N PRO A 89 -6.95 13.68 -21.08
CA PRO A 89 -7.81 13.17 -22.16
C PRO A 89 -7.10 13.04 -23.51
N ARG A 90 -5.95 13.70 -23.68
CA ARG A 90 -5.14 13.69 -24.91
C ARG A 90 -4.22 12.48 -25.03
N VAL A 91 -4.00 11.75 -23.93
CA VAL A 91 -3.02 10.66 -23.91
C VAL A 91 -3.68 9.37 -24.37
N ALA A 92 -3.12 8.74 -25.40
CA ALA A 92 -3.62 7.48 -25.92
C ALA A 92 -3.62 6.39 -24.84
N THR A 93 -4.70 5.62 -24.74
CA THR A 93 -4.83 4.57 -23.71
C THR A 93 -3.72 3.52 -23.79
N GLY A 94 -3.22 3.22 -24.99
CA GLY A 94 -2.08 2.31 -25.19
C GLY A 94 -0.79 2.84 -24.55
N PHE A 95 -0.53 4.14 -24.64
CA PHE A 95 0.65 4.76 -24.04
C PHE A 95 0.60 4.70 -22.50
N VAL A 96 -0.57 4.94 -21.91
CA VAL A 96 -0.77 4.81 -20.45
C VAL A 96 -0.50 3.37 -19.98
N TRP A 97 -0.98 2.38 -20.73
CA TRP A 97 -0.70 0.98 -20.41
C TRP A 97 0.77 0.66 -20.54
N LEU A 98 1.44 1.15 -21.58
CA LEU A 98 2.88 1.00 -21.72
C LEU A 98 3.62 1.59 -20.51
N LEU A 99 3.25 2.79 -20.05
CA LEU A 99 3.82 3.39 -18.84
C LEU A 99 3.60 2.54 -17.59
N ARG A 100 2.39 2.01 -17.39
CA ARG A 100 2.07 1.12 -16.25
C ARG A 100 2.88 -0.18 -16.30
N ILE A 101 2.98 -0.81 -17.46
CA ILE A 101 3.77 -2.05 -17.65
C ILE A 101 5.25 -1.77 -17.43
N SER A 102 5.79 -0.69 -17.99
CA SER A 102 7.18 -0.27 -17.74
C SER A 102 7.44 -0.07 -16.26
N LEU A 103 6.50 0.56 -15.52
CA LEU A 103 6.65 0.75 -14.09
C LEU A 103 6.64 -0.59 -13.33
N VAL A 104 5.70 -1.49 -13.64
CA VAL A 104 5.62 -2.84 -13.06
C VAL A 104 6.93 -3.60 -13.24
N LEU A 105 7.52 -3.53 -14.45
CA LEU A 105 8.77 -4.20 -14.77
C LEU A 105 9.97 -3.60 -14.02
N LEU A 106 9.99 -2.27 -13.86
CA LEU A 106 11.09 -1.56 -13.21
C LEU A 106 11.08 -1.68 -11.68
N VAL A 107 9.91 -1.80 -11.04
CA VAL A 107 9.78 -1.76 -9.57
C VAL A 107 10.69 -2.77 -8.86
N PRO A 108 10.65 -4.09 -9.13
CA PRO A 108 11.53 -5.05 -8.46
C PRO A 108 13.02 -4.74 -8.67
N ARG A 109 13.39 -4.35 -9.90
CA ARG A 109 14.79 -4.07 -10.25
C ARG A 109 15.32 -2.84 -9.52
N VAL A 110 14.51 -1.78 -9.39
CA VAL A 110 14.84 -0.55 -8.67
C VAL A 110 14.94 -0.82 -7.16
N LEU A 111 14.01 -1.60 -6.60
CA LEU A 111 14.06 -1.96 -5.17
C LEU A 111 15.31 -2.78 -4.84
N LEU A 112 15.71 -3.74 -5.69
CA LEU A 112 16.92 -4.54 -5.51
C LEU A 112 18.21 -3.88 -6.01
N HIS A 113 18.18 -2.64 -6.50
CA HIS A 113 19.39 -2.01 -7.01
C HIS A 113 20.48 -1.96 -5.92
N GLY A 114 21.73 -2.31 -6.22
CA GLY A 114 22.79 -2.25 -5.22
C GLY A 114 22.60 -3.17 -3.99
N SER A 115 21.65 -4.10 -3.99
CA SER A 115 21.48 -5.07 -2.91
C SER A 115 22.31 -6.33 -3.17
N VAL A 116 22.57 -7.08 -2.10
CA VAL A 116 23.31 -8.35 -2.16
C VAL A 116 22.64 -9.35 -3.11
N TYR A 117 21.30 -9.37 -3.16
CA TYR A 117 20.50 -10.24 -4.02
C TYR A 117 20.74 -10.07 -5.53
N VAL A 118 21.30 -8.93 -5.96
CA VAL A 118 21.62 -8.70 -7.37
C VAL A 118 23.12 -8.63 -7.61
N ASN A 119 23.89 -8.16 -6.63
CA ASN A 119 25.32 -7.95 -6.79
C ASN A 119 26.19 -9.15 -6.36
N ASN A 120 25.65 -10.08 -5.57
CA ASN A 120 26.41 -11.22 -5.05
C ASN A 120 25.87 -12.55 -5.61
N PRO A 121 26.47 -13.11 -6.68
CA PRO A 121 26.02 -14.35 -7.28
C PRO A 121 26.26 -15.58 -6.40
N ASP A 122 27.11 -15.48 -5.38
CA ASP A 122 27.46 -16.60 -4.49
C ASP A 122 26.34 -16.91 -3.49
N GLU A 123 25.55 -15.91 -3.12
CA GLU A 123 24.40 -16.08 -2.22
C GLU A 123 23.10 -16.38 -2.95
N TRP A 124 22.93 -15.83 -4.16
CA TRP A 124 21.69 -15.94 -4.93
C TRP A 124 21.97 -16.24 -6.40
N THR A 125 21.48 -17.40 -6.85
CA THR A 125 21.66 -17.78 -8.25
C THR A 125 20.87 -16.86 -9.18
N VAL A 126 21.43 -16.55 -10.35
CA VAL A 126 20.77 -15.69 -11.37
C VAL A 126 19.36 -16.18 -11.69
N TRP A 127 19.16 -17.51 -11.73
CA TRP A 127 17.86 -18.13 -11.99
C TRP A 127 16.85 -17.88 -10.86
N GLN A 128 17.25 -18.00 -9.59
CA GLN A 128 16.37 -17.68 -8.46
C GLN A 128 15.93 -16.21 -8.49
N SER A 129 16.86 -15.29 -8.76
CA SER A 129 16.56 -13.88 -8.89
C SER A 129 15.58 -13.61 -10.04
N ALA A 130 15.83 -14.20 -11.20
CA ALA A 130 14.99 -14.04 -12.38
C ALA A 130 13.56 -14.59 -12.16
N ILE A 131 13.44 -15.78 -11.54
CA ILE A 131 12.15 -16.39 -11.24
C ILE A 131 11.37 -15.54 -10.24
N THR A 132 12.00 -15.11 -9.14
CA THR A 132 11.33 -14.29 -8.12
C THR A 132 10.86 -12.97 -8.70
N ILE A 133 11.70 -12.29 -9.47
CA ILE A 133 11.34 -11.05 -10.18
C ILE A 133 10.18 -11.29 -11.16
N GLY A 134 10.24 -12.38 -11.94
CA GLY A 134 9.18 -12.76 -12.87
C GLY A 134 7.84 -13.00 -12.18
N VAL A 135 7.83 -13.76 -11.08
CA VAL A 135 6.62 -14.00 -10.26
C VAL A 135 6.07 -12.68 -9.70
N CYS A 136 6.94 -11.80 -9.20
CA CYS A 136 6.52 -10.48 -8.73
C CYS A 136 5.89 -9.65 -9.86
N TRP A 137 6.46 -9.62 -11.06
CA TRP A 137 5.88 -8.93 -12.21
C TRP A 137 4.51 -9.47 -12.59
N THR A 138 4.37 -10.80 -12.65
CA THR A 138 3.10 -11.45 -12.97
C THR A 138 2.04 -11.13 -11.93
N LEU A 139 2.33 -11.31 -10.64
CA LEU A 139 1.39 -11.01 -9.56
C LEU A 139 0.99 -9.53 -9.53
N LEU A 140 1.97 -8.62 -9.66
CA LEU A 140 1.73 -7.18 -9.67
C LEU A 140 0.86 -6.77 -10.88
N SER A 141 1.13 -7.32 -12.06
CA SER A 141 0.36 -7.08 -13.29
C SER A 141 -1.09 -7.56 -13.15
N ILE A 142 -1.28 -8.79 -12.65
CA ILE A 142 -2.60 -9.39 -12.44
C ILE A 142 -3.39 -8.59 -11.41
N CYS A 143 -2.78 -8.22 -10.29
CA CYS A 143 -3.44 -7.45 -9.24
C CYS A 143 -3.83 -6.06 -9.74
N TRP A 144 -2.89 -5.33 -10.35
CA TRP A 144 -3.17 -3.98 -10.84
C TRP A 144 -4.22 -3.97 -11.96
N GLY A 145 -4.01 -4.78 -13.00
CA GLY A 145 -4.95 -4.88 -14.12
C GLY A 145 -6.31 -5.42 -13.70
N GLY A 146 -6.33 -6.43 -12.83
CA GLY A 146 -7.53 -7.02 -12.27
C GLY A 146 -8.34 -6.01 -11.47
N LEU A 147 -7.73 -5.28 -10.53
CA LEU A 147 -8.45 -4.29 -9.73
C LEU A 147 -8.91 -3.08 -10.55
N LEU A 148 -8.12 -2.63 -11.54
CA LEU A 148 -8.58 -1.60 -12.49
C LEU A 148 -9.79 -2.06 -13.30
N THR A 149 -9.80 -3.33 -13.74
CA THR A 149 -10.91 -3.91 -14.49
C THR A 149 -12.15 -4.02 -13.62
N LEU A 150 -11.98 -4.49 -12.38
CA LEU A 150 -13.07 -4.58 -11.42
C LEU A 150 -13.63 -3.20 -11.05
N ALA A 151 -12.78 -2.18 -10.89
CA ALA A 151 -13.23 -0.82 -10.59
C ALA A 151 -14.06 -0.20 -11.72
N ARG A 152 -13.84 -0.62 -12.97
CA ARG A 152 -14.66 -0.23 -14.12
C ARG A 152 -16.01 -0.96 -14.14
N ARG A 153 -16.04 -2.25 -13.75
CA ARG A 153 -17.25 -3.09 -13.77
C ARG A 153 -18.16 -2.85 -12.57
N SER A 154 -17.58 -2.73 -11.38
CA SER A 154 -18.30 -2.63 -10.11
C SER A 154 -17.61 -1.61 -9.20
N PRO A 155 -17.78 -0.30 -9.49
CA PRO A 155 -17.18 0.76 -8.70
C PRO A 155 -17.68 0.72 -7.26
N GLY A 156 -16.76 0.81 -6.30
CA GLY A 156 -17.10 0.83 -4.89
C GLY A 156 -15.90 1.17 -4.01
N ILE A 157 -16.19 1.65 -2.79
CA ILE A 157 -15.18 1.95 -1.77
C ILE A 157 -14.51 0.66 -1.23
N SER A 158 -15.09 -0.52 -1.48
CA SER A 158 -14.51 -1.79 -1.05
C SER A 158 -13.14 -2.08 -1.67
N ILE A 159 -12.88 -1.65 -2.91
CA ILE A 159 -11.59 -1.83 -3.57
C ILE A 159 -10.46 -1.07 -2.84
N PRO A 160 -10.50 0.26 -2.67
CA PRO A 160 -9.44 0.98 -1.98
C PRO A 160 -9.33 0.58 -0.51
N VAL A 161 -10.45 0.25 0.16
CA VAL A 161 -10.42 -0.24 1.55
C VAL A 161 -9.73 -1.61 1.63
N SER A 162 -9.98 -2.53 0.70
CA SER A 162 -9.25 -3.81 0.66
C SER A 162 -7.74 -3.64 0.45
N LEU A 163 -7.33 -2.65 -0.35
CA LEU A 163 -5.93 -2.31 -0.53
C LEU A 163 -5.32 -1.72 0.75
N CYS A 164 -6.06 -0.84 1.43
CA CYS A 164 -5.62 -0.28 2.73
C CYS A 164 -5.46 -1.38 3.79
N LEU A 165 -6.42 -2.31 3.90
CA LEU A 165 -6.33 -3.46 4.81
C LEU A 165 -5.12 -4.34 4.51
N SER A 166 -4.89 -4.64 3.23
CA SER A 166 -3.77 -5.49 2.81
C SER A 166 -2.43 -4.79 3.01
N LEU A 167 -2.35 -3.49 2.73
CA LEU A 167 -1.15 -2.68 2.95
C LEU A 167 -0.85 -2.52 4.45
N GLN A 168 -1.87 -2.39 5.29
CA GLN A 168 -1.70 -2.36 6.74
C GLN A 168 -1.27 -3.72 7.30
N ALA A 169 -1.83 -4.81 6.78
CA ALA A 169 -1.39 -6.16 7.13
C ALA A 169 0.05 -6.43 6.69
N ALA A 170 0.43 -5.96 5.49
CA ALA A 170 1.81 -6.00 5.01
C ALA A 170 2.73 -5.22 5.95
N ALA A 171 2.38 -3.98 6.28
CA ALA A 171 3.14 -3.13 7.20
C ALA A 171 3.39 -3.82 8.54
N ALA A 172 2.33 -4.31 9.19
CA ALA A 172 2.43 -5.01 10.47
C ALA A 172 3.25 -6.31 10.37
N THR A 173 3.07 -7.10 9.31
CA THR A 173 3.85 -8.32 9.06
C THR A 173 5.33 -8.01 8.89
N VAL A 174 5.68 -6.94 8.16
CA VAL A 174 7.05 -6.48 7.97
C VAL A 174 7.69 -5.99 9.26
N MET A 175 6.93 -5.30 10.13
CA MET A 175 7.41 -4.91 11.47
C MET A 175 7.70 -6.15 12.33
N MET A 176 6.78 -7.12 12.35
CA MET A 176 6.94 -8.37 13.11
C MET A 176 8.06 -9.26 12.56
N ALA A 177 8.43 -9.10 11.30
CA ALA A 177 9.54 -9.84 10.72
C ALA A 177 10.91 -9.16 10.97
N GLY A 178 10.91 -8.03 11.71
CA GLY A 178 12.12 -7.34 12.18
C GLY A 178 12.51 -6.10 11.38
N TYR A 179 11.74 -5.74 10.34
CA TYR A 179 12.01 -4.55 9.52
C TYR A 179 11.10 -3.38 9.88
N LEU A 180 11.29 -2.87 11.11
CA LEU A 180 10.46 -1.81 11.71
C LEU A 180 10.31 -0.57 10.82
N LYS A 181 11.41 -0.07 10.25
CA LYS A 181 11.41 1.13 9.39
C LYS A 181 10.51 1.00 8.15
N GLY A 182 10.50 -0.19 7.53
CA GLY A 182 9.67 -0.43 6.35
C GLY A 182 8.19 -0.46 6.67
N GLY A 183 7.81 -1.15 7.74
CA GLY A 183 6.41 -1.18 8.17
C GLY A 183 5.93 0.18 8.72
N GLU A 184 6.80 0.92 9.39
CA GLU A 184 6.55 2.29 9.84
C GLU A 184 6.18 3.23 8.70
N ALA A 185 7.03 3.29 7.67
CA ALA A 185 6.81 4.16 6.53
C ALA A 185 5.57 3.79 5.69
N ALA A 186 5.11 2.54 5.78
CA ALA A 186 3.89 2.10 5.11
C ALA A 186 2.61 2.65 5.75
N MET A 187 2.61 2.94 7.06
CA MET A 187 1.42 3.39 7.78
C MET A 187 0.89 4.75 7.28
N PRO A 188 1.73 5.79 7.04
CA PRO A 188 1.30 7.01 6.35
C PRO A 188 0.71 6.79 4.96
N ILE A 189 1.20 5.82 4.18
CA ILE A 189 0.67 5.50 2.86
C ILE A 189 -0.77 4.98 2.99
N VAL A 190 -1.02 4.03 3.91
CA VAL A 190 -2.36 3.51 4.23
C VAL A 190 -3.29 4.67 4.62
N ALA A 191 -2.85 5.52 5.53
CA ALA A 191 -3.61 6.64 6.05
C ALA A 191 -4.00 7.65 4.97
N ALA A 192 -3.04 8.02 4.10
CA ALA A 192 -3.26 8.96 3.01
C ALA A 192 -4.24 8.40 1.95
N LEU A 193 -4.13 7.10 1.63
CA LEU A 193 -5.05 6.41 0.72
C LEU A 193 -6.47 6.35 1.30
N LEU A 194 -6.59 5.99 2.57
CA LEU A 194 -7.87 5.86 3.26
C LEU A 194 -8.58 7.21 3.39
N GLY A 195 -7.87 8.25 3.83
CA GLY A 195 -8.41 9.61 3.94
C GLY A 195 -8.93 10.13 2.59
N THR A 196 -8.14 9.94 1.53
CA THR A 196 -8.54 10.31 0.17
C THR A 196 -9.76 9.52 -0.30
N ALA A 197 -9.78 8.20 -0.10
CA ALA A 197 -10.89 7.34 -0.52
C ALA A 197 -12.21 7.68 0.19
N ILE A 198 -12.17 7.93 1.51
CA ILE A 198 -13.34 8.30 2.30
C ILE A 198 -13.95 9.60 1.79
N VAL A 199 -13.14 10.65 1.59
CA VAL A 199 -13.65 11.95 1.17
C VAL A 199 -14.19 11.89 -0.27
N VAL A 200 -13.48 11.24 -1.19
CA VAL A 200 -13.96 11.07 -2.58
C VAL A 200 -15.30 10.33 -2.60
N TRP A 201 -15.45 9.29 -1.77
CA TRP A 201 -16.71 8.57 -1.64
C TRP A 201 -17.82 9.44 -1.03
N ALA A 202 -17.54 10.16 0.05
CA ALA A 202 -18.52 11.01 0.74
C ALA A 202 -19.01 12.17 -0.14
N VAL A 203 -18.11 12.86 -0.83
CA VAL A 203 -18.46 13.98 -1.73
C VAL A 203 -19.34 13.52 -2.88
N ARG A 204 -19.08 12.32 -3.43
CA ARG A 204 -19.89 11.77 -4.52
C ARG A 204 -21.20 11.18 -4.05
N GLY A 205 -21.25 10.58 -2.85
CA GLY A 205 -22.48 10.08 -2.24
C GLY A 205 -23.51 11.20 -2.07
N ARG A 206 -23.08 12.40 -1.64
CA ARG A 206 -23.95 13.58 -1.48
C ARG A 206 -24.48 14.15 -2.80
N ARG A 207 -23.79 13.92 -3.92
CA ARG A 207 -24.15 14.47 -5.24
C ARG A 207 -25.04 13.54 -6.06
N ARG A 208 -25.41 12.38 -5.55
CA ARG A 208 -26.40 11.50 -6.20
C ARG A 208 -27.77 12.16 -6.14
N GLY A 209 -28.08 12.94 -7.17
CA GLY A 209 -29.47 13.30 -7.47
C GLY A 209 -30.24 12.08 -7.99
N PRO A 210 -31.58 12.13 -7.95
CA PRO A 210 -32.43 11.02 -8.38
C PRO A 210 -32.30 10.63 -9.86
N VAL A 211 -31.61 11.42 -10.69
CA VAL A 211 -31.56 11.27 -12.16
C VAL A 211 -30.16 10.93 -12.69
N ASP A 212 -29.09 11.06 -11.89
CA ASP A 212 -27.71 10.90 -12.38
C ASP A 212 -27.23 9.46 -12.20
N GLU A 213 -27.53 8.58 -13.17
CA GLU A 213 -27.14 7.17 -13.18
C GLU A 213 -25.63 6.92 -13.43
N ARG A 214 -24.81 7.97 -13.49
CA ARG A 214 -23.40 7.80 -13.84
C ARG A 214 -22.66 6.96 -12.78
N PRO A 215 -21.99 5.87 -13.19
CA PRO A 215 -21.28 5.01 -12.27
C PRO A 215 -20.16 5.77 -11.55
N LEU A 216 -20.01 5.49 -10.26
CA LEU A 216 -19.13 6.21 -9.34
C LEU A 216 -17.66 5.80 -9.57
N LEU A 217 -17.05 6.22 -10.68
CA LEU A 217 -15.72 5.78 -11.13
C LEU A 217 -14.62 6.12 -10.13
N LEU A 218 -14.14 5.13 -9.36
CA LEU A 218 -13.05 5.33 -8.42
C LEU A 218 -11.82 5.90 -9.14
N PRO A 219 -11.14 6.93 -8.58
CA PRO A 219 -9.88 7.43 -9.12
C PRO A 219 -8.87 6.31 -9.33
N PRO A 220 -8.39 6.05 -10.56
CA PRO A 220 -7.37 5.04 -10.84
C PRO A 220 -6.10 5.18 -9.99
N VAL A 221 -5.75 6.42 -9.60
CA VAL A 221 -4.58 6.70 -8.75
C VAL A 221 -4.62 6.00 -7.38
N LEU A 222 -5.82 5.83 -6.79
CA LEU A 222 -5.96 5.13 -5.51
C LEU A 222 -5.57 3.65 -5.65
N ILE A 223 -5.90 3.04 -6.78
CA ILE A 223 -5.56 1.64 -7.08
C ILE A 223 -4.07 1.55 -7.40
N GLY A 224 -3.55 2.41 -8.27
CA GLY A 224 -2.14 2.39 -8.66
C GLY A 224 -1.20 2.55 -7.46
N VAL A 225 -1.42 3.58 -6.64
CA VAL A 225 -0.60 3.82 -5.44
C VAL A 225 -0.79 2.71 -4.42
N GLY A 226 -2.03 2.25 -4.18
CA GLY A 226 -2.29 1.16 -3.24
C GLY A 226 -1.63 -0.16 -3.64
N VAL A 227 -1.70 -0.54 -4.90
CA VAL A 227 -1.10 -1.78 -5.42
C VAL A 227 0.43 -1.70 -5.42
N ILE A 228 1.01 -0.60 -5.93
CA ILE A 228 2.47 -0.46 -5.98
C ILE A 228 3.07 -0.30 -4.58
N GLY A 229 2.40 0.44 -3.69
CA GLY A 229 2.76 0.52 -2.28
C GLY A 229 2.72 -0.85 -1.61
N LEU A 230 1.64 -1.63 -1.82
CA LEU A 230 1.49 -2.98 -1.25
C LEU A 230 2.61 -3.91 -1.69
N PHE A 231 2.81 -4.04 -3.00
CA PHE A 231 3.84 -4.91 -3.52
C PHE A 231 5.25 -4.41 -3.19
N GLY A 232 5.48 -3.10 -3.18
CA GLY A 232 6.76 -2.53 -2.77
C GLY A 232 7.11 -2.87 -1.32
N ILE A 233 6.16 -2.71 -0.39
CA ILE A 233 6.36 -3.04 1.02
C ILE A 233 6.52 -4.55 1.24
N LEU A 234 5.71 -5.39 0.59
CA LEU A 234 5.85 -6.84 0.69
C LEU A 234 7.19 -7.33 0.12
N PHE A 235 7.63 -6.74 -0.98
CA PHE A 235 8.91 -7.05 -1.61
C PHE A 235 10.07 -6.66 -0.69
N ILE A 236 10.04 -5.44 -0.13
CA ILE A 236 11.03 -5.02 0.87
C ILE A 236 10.99 -5.94 2.10
N GLY A 237 9.78 -6.30 2.55
CA GLY A 237 9.56 -7.22 3.66
C GLY A 237 10.14 -8.61 3.43
N HIS A 238 9.96 -9.16 2.24
CA HIS A 238 10.47 -10.47 1.88
C HIS A 238 12.00 -10.47 1.85
N PHE A 239 12.60 -9.52 1.14
CA PHE A 239 14.05 -9.46 0.94
C PHE A 239 14.83 -8.91 2.15
N PHE A 240 14.31 -7.92 2.85
CA PHE A 240 15.06 -7.25 3.93
C PHE A 240 14.48 -7.52 5.32
N GLY A 241 13.23 -7.97 5.38
CA GLY A 241 12.53 -8.27 6.63
C GLY A 241 12.26 -9.74 6.87
N ARG A 242 12.72 -10.69 6.04
CA ARG A 242 12.47 -12.14 6.21
C ARG A 242 10.97 -12.52 6.25
N VAL A 243 10.10 -11.75 5.61
CA VAL A 243 8.70 -12.16 5.42
C VAL A 243 8.66 -13.40 4.52
N THR A 244 8.05 -14.47 5.01
CA THR A 244 7.95 -15.73 4.26
C THR A 244 7.10 -15.58 2.99
N ASP A 245 7.45 -16.34 1.95
CA ASP A 245 6.82 -16.29 0.62
C ASP A 245 5.31 -16.49 0.72
N GLY A 246 4.88 -17.47 1.50
CA GLY A 246 3.46 -17.77 1.71
C GLY A 246 2.68 -16.59 2.28
N ARG A 247 3.26 -15.86 3.25
CA ARG A 247 2.64 -14.65 3.82
C ARG A 247 2.61 -13.53 2.80
N ALA A 248 3.72 -13.30 2.11
CA ALA A 248 3.82 -12.24 1.11
C ALA A 248 2.81 -12.44 -0.03
N VAL A 249 2.72 -13.66 -0.58
CA VAL A 249 1.75 -14.00 -1.63
C VAL A 249 0.31 -13.88 -1.12
N THR A 250 0.02 -14.40 0.07
CA THR A 250 -1.34 -14.34 0.65
C THR A 250 -1.80 -12.88 0.82
N ILE A 251 -0.95 -12.03 1.39
CA ILE A 251 -1.26 -10.60 1.60
C ILE A 251 -1.35 -9.86 0.25
N GLY A 252 -0.44 -10.14 -0.69
CA GLY A 252 -0.41 -9.49 -2.01
C GLY A 252 -1.61 -9.82 -2.89
N VAL A 253 -2.12 -11.05 -2.79
CA VAL A 253 -3.28 -11.53 -3.57
C VAL A 253 -4.62 -11.25 -2.86
N ALA A 254 -4.63 -11.03 -1.55
CA ALA A 254 -5.86 -10.77 -0.79
C ALA A 254 -6.79 -9.71 -1.41
N PRO A 255 -6.33 -8.55 -1.91
CA PRO A 255 -7.20 -7.58 -2.59
C PRO A 255 -7.96 -8.15 -3.78
N VAL A 256 -7.40 -9.13 -4.50
CA VAL A 256 -8.05 -9.73 -5.68
C VAL A 256 -9.30 -10.53 -5.29
N LEU A 257 -9.43 -10.98 -4.04
CA LEU A 257 -10.62 -11.67 -3.55
C LEU A 257 -11.90 -10.81 -3.66
N VAL A 258 -11.79 -9.49 -3.82
CA VAL A 258 -12.95 -8.63 -4.06
C VAL A 258 -13.66 -8.92 -5.40
N TRP A 259 -13.03 -9.67 -6.31
CA TRP A 259 -13.64 -10.20 -7.52
C TRP A 259 -14.79 -11.18 -7.28
N VAL A 260 -14.90 -11.76 -6.09
CA VAL A 260 -16.02 -12.67 -5.74
C VAL A 260 -17.38 -12.01 -5.96
N ALA A 261 -17.47 -10.69 -5.82
CA ALA A 261 -18.69 -9.95 -6.11
C ALA A 261 -19.14 -9.97 -7.58
N GLU A 262 -18.29 -10.38 -8.51
CA GLU A 262 -18.68 -10.55 -9.91
C GLU A 262 -19.50 -11.83 -10.16
N LEU A 263 -19.64 -12.69 -9.15
CA LEU A 263 -20.50 -13.87 -9.21
C LEU A 263 -21.97 -13.44 -9.36
N ARG A 264 -22.69 -14.11 -10.28
CA ARG A 264 -24.12 -13.86 -10.57
C ARG A 264 -25.02 -13.70 -9.33
N PRO A 265 -24.96 -14.56 -8.29
CA PRO A 265 -25.85 -14.41 -7.12
C PRO A 265 -25.57 -13.14 -6.31
N LEU A 266 -24.32 -12.65 -6.30
CA LEU A 266 -23.93 -11.45 -5.55
C LEU A 266 -24.22 -10.17 -6.33
N LYS A 267 -24.22 -10.22 -7.66
CA LYS A 267 -24.56 -9.05 -8.51
C LYS A 267 -25.96 -8.50 -8.27
N GLN A 268 -26.89 -9.34 -7.83
CA GLN A 268 -28.28 -8.94 -7.56
C GLN A 268 -28.48 -8.41 -6.13
N GLN A 269 -27.47 -8.54 -5.25
CA GLN A 269 -27.56 -8.11 -3.87
C GLN A 269 -27.36 -6.59 -3.74
N ARG A 270 -27.79 -6.04 -2.59
CA ARG A 270 -27.58 -4.61 -2.29
C ARG A 270 -26.08 -4.29 -2.26
N PRO A 271 -25.65 -3.12 -2.76
CA PRO A 271 -24.22 -2.80 -2.93
C PRO A 271 -23.44 -2.78 -1.60
N TRP A 272 -24.07 -2.45 -0.48
CA TRP A 272 -23.44 -2.48 0.84
C TRP A 272 -23.19 -3.92 1.33
N ILE A 273 -24.09 -4.87 1.01
CA ILE A 273 -23.92 -6.29 1.34
C ILE A 273 -22.74 -6.84 0.54
N VAL A 274 -22.70 -6.55 -0.77
CA VAL A 274 -21.59 -6.94 -1.64
C VAL A 274 -20.27 -6.36 -1.14
N GLY A 275 -20.28 -5.08 -0.73
CA GLY A 275 -19.12 -4.43 -0.12
C GLY A 275 -18.64 -5.11 1.15
N ALA A 276 -19.56 -5.46 2.06
CA ALA A 276 -19.24 -6.16 3.31
C ALA A 276 -18.66 -7.55 3.05
N ILE A 277 -19.27 -8.34 2.15
CA ILE A 277 -18.77 -9.66 1.76
C ILE A 277 -17.36 -9.58 1.17
N ARG A 278 -17.12 -8.62 0.25
CA ARG A 278 -15.78 -8.36 -0.31
C ARG A 278 -14.74 -8.12 0.78
N LEU A 279 -15.04 -7.23 1.72
CA LEU A 279 -14.11 -6.87 2.79
C LEU A 279 -13.90 -8.03 3.77
N ALA A 280 -14.96 -8.77 4.14
CA ALA A 280 -14.83 -9.94 4.99
C ALA A 280 -13.92 -11.01 4.38
N LEU A 281 -14.09 -11.30 3.08
CA LEU A 281 -13.25 -12.26 2.35
C LEU A 281 -11.79 -11.84 2.27
N VAL A 282 -11.51 -10.53 2.19
CA VAL A 282 -10.14 -10.00 2.24
C VAL A 282 -9.59 -10.09 3.66
N SER A 283 -10.38 -9.73 4.67
CA SER A 283 -9.94 -9.67 6.07
C SER A 283 -9.58 -11.04 6.65
N ILE A 284 -10.28 -12.12 6.30
CA ILE A 284 -10.02 -13.47 6.83
C ILE A 284 -8.56 -13.92 6.59
N PRO A 285 -8.04 -14.01 5.35
CA PRO A 285 -6.66 -14.43 5.12
C PRO A 285 -5.65 -13.46 5.74
N LEU A 286 -5.93 -12.14 5.73
CA LEU A 286 -5.05 -11.15 6.36
C LEU A 286 -4.93 -11.39 7.87
N LEU A 287 -6.04 -11.62 8.58
CA LEU A 287 -6.04 -11.91 10.01
C LEU A 287 -5.29 -13.21 10.32
N VAL A 288 -5.48 -14.25 9.50
CA VAL A 288 -4.72 -15.51 9.64
C VAL A 288 -3.22 -15.26 9.47
N THR A 289 -2.80 -14.51 8.43
CA THR A 289 -1.38 -14.19 8.21
C THR A 289 -0.78 -13.39 9.35
N LEU A 290 -1.52 -12.42 9.91
CA LEU A 290 -1.08 -11.61 11.05
C LEU A 290 -0.96 -12.45 12.32
N ALA A 291 -1.92 -13.35 12.58
CA ALA A 291 -1.85 -14.24 13.73
C ALA A 291 -0.64 -15.18 13.66
N LEU A 292 -0.35 -15.71 12.46
CA LEU A 292 0.84 -16.54 12.23
C LEU A 292 2.13 -15.73 12.37
N ALA A 293 2.18 -14.52 11.81
CA ALA A 293 3.35 -13.63 11.95
C ALA A 293 3.60 -13.22 13.40
N LYS A 294 2.52 -12.96 14.17
CA LYS A 294 2.61 -12.67 15.60
C LYS A 294 3.13 -13.86 16.39
N ARG A 295 2.64 -15.08 16.10
CA ARG A 295 3.12 -16.30 16.75
C ARG A 295 4.61 -16.50 16.55
N ASP A 296 5.11 -16.30 15.32
CA ASP A 296 6.54 -16.40 15.03
C ASP A 296 7.35 -15.32 15.75
N TYR A 297 6.87 -14.07 15.74
CA TYR A 297 7.48 -12.99 16.51
C TYR A 297 7.59 -13.32 18.01
N ASP A 298 6.51 -13.80 18.62
CA ASP A 298 6.48 -14.14 20.04
C ASP A 298 7.40 -15.33 20.35
N ARG A 299 7.56 -16.27 19.42
CA ARG A 299 8.45 -17.43 19.57
C ARG A 299 9.93 -17.05 19.43
N ASP A 300 10.27 -16.25 18.43
CA ASP A 300 11.65 -16.07 18.00
C ASP A 300 12.29 -14.78 18.55
N LEU A 301 11.50 -13.72 18.75
CA LEU A 301 12.01 -12.39 19.13
C LEU A 301 11.71 -12.02 20.59
N ALA A 302 10.63 -12.51 21.18
CA ALA A 302 10.30 -12.20 22.57
C ALA A 302 11.39 -12.65 23.59
N PRO A 303 12.03 -13.82 23.45
CA PRO A 303 13.09 -14.24 24.39
C PRO A 303 14.30 -13.29 24.40
N LEU A 304 14.65 -12.72 23.24
CA LEU A 304 15.82 -11.84 23.08
C LEU A 304 15.62 -10.50 23.81
N VAL A 305 14.39 -9.99 23.83
CA VAL A 305 14.04 -8.76 24.53
C VAL A 305 14.15 -8.94 26.05
N VAL A 306 13.75 -10.11 26.56
CA VAL A 306 13.84 -10.42 28.00
C VAL A 306 15.30 -10.51 28.44
N MET A 307 16.16 -11.22 27.69
CA MET A 307 17.58 -11.35 28.03
C MET A 307 18.29 -9.99 28.10
N THR A 308 18.06 -9.12 27.11
CA THR A 308 18.67 -7.78 27.08
C THR A 308 18.29 -6.94 28.29
N SER A 309 17.05 -7.08 28.80
CA SER A 309 16.61 -6.33 29.99
C SER A 309 17.27 -6.80 31.29
N VAL A 310 17.61 -8.09 31.39
CA VAL A 310 18.28 -8.66 32.56
C VAL A 310 19.74 -8.22 32.61
N ASP A 311 20.44 -8.23 31.48
CA ASP A 311 21.86 -7.85 31.42
C ASP A 311 22.06 -6.37 31.81
N VAL A 312 21.20 -5.47 31.30
CA VAL A 312 21.24 -4.04 31.66
C VAL A 312 21.00 -3.81 33.15
N LEU A 313 20.07 -4.55 33.75
CA LEU A 313 19.82 -4.46 35.20
C LEU A 313 21.01 -4.99 36.00
N THR A 314 21.65 -6.06 35.54
CA THR A 314 22.80 -6.68 36.22
C THR A 314 24.04 -5.79 36.14
N GLU A 315 24.31 -5.16 35.00
CA GLU A 315 25.38 -4.15 34.86
C GLU A 315 25.10 -2.92 35.74
N SER A 316 23.85 -2.46 35.81
CA SER A 316 23.49 -1.33 36.68
C SER A 316 23.67 -1.63 38.18
N ALA A 317 23.50 -2.90 38.59
CA ALA A 317 23.65 -3.33 39.98
C ALA A 317 25.11 -3.55 40.39
N LEU A 318 25.99 -3.88 39.45
CA LEU A 318 27.41 -4.13 39.70
C LEU A 318 28.28 -2.87 39.49
N GLY A 319 27.73 -1.82 38.87
CA GLY A 319 28.47 -0.62 38.46
C GLY A 319 28.52 0.54 39.47
N SER A 320 28.10 0.36 40.73
CA SER A 320 28.17 1.42 41.74
C SER A 320 29.29 1.18 42.77
N PRO A 321 30.47 1.83 42.63
CA PRO A 321 31.40 2.05 43.73
C PRO A 321 30.88 3.12 44.71
#